data_AF-A0A6J4NEB2-F1
#
_entry.id   AF-A0A6J4NEB2-F1
#
_cell.length_a   1.000
_cell.length_b   1.000
_cell.length_c   1.000
_cell.angle_alpha   90.00
_cell.angle_beta   90.00
_cell.angle_gamma   90.00
#
_symmetry.space_group_name_H-M   'P 1'
#
loop_
_entity.id
_entity.type
_entity.pdbx_description
1 polymer ?
#
loop_
_entity_poly.entity_id
_entity_poly.type
_entity_poly.pdbx_seq_one_letter_code
_entity_poly.pdbx_strand_id
1 'polypeptide(L)'
;DLGSGAGFYVDATAAPWNAHYRMYSYVVDELPNLIAKNFPAIPEKQGIFGHSMGGHGALICALKNGSRYLSVSAFAPISAPMRCPWGQKAFANYLGSDKEIWRAWDASELVLEAQYNRPILIDCGTADSFLADGQLLPEVFAEACEKAGQPLTLRMQEGYDHSYYSIASFMEDHIRHHAAVLCG
;
A
#
# COMPACT_ATOMS: atom_id res chain seq x y z
N ASP A 1 9.76 10.40 9.25
CA ASP A 1 10.12 9.86 10.58
C ASP A 1 10.55 8.40 10.52
N LEU A 2 11.07 7.87 11.63
CA LEU A 2 11.42 6.45 11.84
C LEU A 2 10.89 6.02 13.21
N GLY A 3 10.50 4.75 13.35
CA GLY A 3 9.96 4.20 14.59
C GLY A 3 8.44 4.39 14.72
N SER A 4 8.00 4.84 15.90
CA SER A 4 6.57 4.97 16.23
C SER A 4 5.83 5.86 15.22
N GLY A 5 4.73 5.36 14.67
CA GLY A 5 3.97 6.03 13.60
C GLY A 5 4.55 5.86 12.19
N ALA A 6 5.69 5.18 12.04
CA ALA A 6 6.40 5.02 10.77
C ALA A 6 6.88 3.56 10.56
N GLY A 7 6.03 2.58 10.83
CA GLY A 7 6.37 1.15 10.74
C GLY A 7 6.49 0.60 9.31
N PHE A 8 6.10 1.36 8.29
CA PHE A 8 6.21 1.03 6.86
C PHE A 8 5.57 -0.30 6.42
N TYR A 9 4.77 -0.94 7.27
CA TYR A 9 4.09 -2.22 6.99
C TYR A 9 5.06 -3.33 6.56
N VAL A 10 6.28 -3.32 7.09
CA VAL A 10 7.27 -4.39 6.90
C VAL A 10 7.38 -5.26 8.15
N ASP A 11 7.96 -6.44 7.98
CA ASP A 11 8.53 -7.21 9.09
C ASP A 11 10.04 -6.94 9.14
N ALA A 12 10.46 -6.12 10.10
CA ALA A 12 11.84 -5.72 10.26
C ALA A 12 12.74 -6.93 10.59
N THR A 13 13.90 -6.98 9.95
CA THR A 13 14.94 -8.01 10.17
C THR A 13 16.14 -7.46 10.93
N ALA A 14 16.38 -6.14 10.85
CA ALA A 14 17.49 -5.47 11.51
C ALA A 14 17.17 -5.12 12.98
N ALA A 15 18.17 -5.27 13.85
CA ALA A 15 18.09 -4.83 15.24
C ALA A 15 18.16 -3.28 15.34
N PRO A 16 17.49 -2.65 16.33
CA PRO A 16 16.64 -3.27 17.36
C PRO A 16 15.19 -3.51 16.90
N TRP A 17 14.85 -3.11 15.67
CA TRP A 17 13.48 -3.06 15.16
C TRP A 17 12.83 -4.43 15.06
N ASN A 18 13.60 -5.47 14.71
CA ASN A 18 13.14 -6.85 14.61
C ASN A 18 12.46 -7.40 15.87
N ALA A 19 12.68 -6.79 17.04
CA ALA A 19 12.02 -7.17 18.29
C ALA A 19 10.50 -6.91 18.25
N HIS A 20 10.04 -5.86 17.58
CA HIS A 20 8.65 -5.40 17.68
C HIS A 20 8.02 -4.91 16.36
N TYR A 21 8.82 -4.55 15.36
CA TYR A 21 8.33 -3.95 14.12
C TYR A 21 7.95 -5.04 13.12
N ARG A 22 6.85 -5.73 13.42
CA ARG A 22 6.28 -6.83 12.62
C ARG A 22 4.92 -6.43 12.05
N MET A 23 4.86 -5.25 11.43
CA MET A 23 3.60 -4.64 11.02
C MET A 23 2.96 -5.37 9.85
N TYR A 24 3.75 -6.01 8.99
CA TYR A 24 3.20 -6.85 7.93
C TYR A 24 2.49 -8.07 8.52
N SER A 25 3.18 -8.86 9.36
CA SER A 25 2.60 -10.01 10.05
C SER A 25 1.34 -9.61 10.85
N TYR A 26 1.38 -8.47 11.53
CA TYR A 26 0.24 -7.97 12.30
C TYR A 26 -0.98 -7.66 11.42
N VAL A 27 -0.80 -6.90 10.34
CA VAL A 27 -1.90 -6.46 9.45
C VAL A 27 -2.43 -7.61 8.60
N VAL A 28 -1.55 -8.51 8.16
CA VAL A 28 -1.94 -9.62 7.29
C VAL A 28 -2.57 -10.74 8.11
N ASP A 29 -1.97 -11.17 9.22
CA ASP A 29 -2.38 -12.38 9.93
C ASP A 29 -3.05 -12.13 11.28
N GLU A 30 -2.38 -11.46 12.22
CA GLU A 30 -2.89 -11.38 13.61
C GLU A 30 -4.20 -10.61 13.70
N LEU A 31 -4.25 -9.41 13.11
CA LEU A 31 -5.40 -8.52 13.18
C LEU A 31 -6.64 -9.11 12.47
N PRO A 32 -6.57 -9.61 11.22
CA PRO A 32 -7.75 -10.19 10.57
C PRO A 32 -8.30 -11.40 11.31
N ASN A 33 -7.44 -12.25 11.89
CA ASN A 33 -7.87 -13.38 12.71
C ASN A 33 -8.58 -12.92 13.99
N LEU A 34 -8.08 -11.86 14.64
CA LEU A 34 -8.72 -11.27 15.81
C LEU A 34 -10.08 -10.67 15.45
N ILE A 35 -10.19 -9.98 14.32
CA ILE A 35 -11.46 -9.41 13.84
C ILE A 35 -12.48 -10.51 13.56
N ALA A 36 -12.11 -11.56 12.81
CA ALA A 36 -12.97 -12.69 12.48
C ALA A 36 -13.48 -13.43 13.73
N LYS A 37 -12.66 -13.50 14.79
CA LYS A 37 -13.04 -14.15 16.05
C LYS A 37 -14.05 -13.33 16.88
N ASN A 38 -14.02 -12.01 16.79
CA ASN A 38 -14.74 -11.13 17.72
C ASN A 38 -15.89 -10.34 17.09
N PHE A 39 -15.98 -10.29 15.76
CA PHE A 39 -16.99 -9.52 15.04
C PHE A 39 -17.64 -10.38 13.95
N PRO A 40 -18.86 -10.02 13.48
CA PRO A 40 -19.53 -10.71 12.38
C PRO A 40 -18.93 -10.35 11.00
N ALA A 41 -17.60 -10.35 10.89
CA ALA A 41 -16.87 -10.18 9.64
C ALA A 41 -16.90 -11.49 8.83
N ILE A 42 -16.84 -11.39 7.50
CA ILE A 42 -16.75 -12.53 6.59
C ILE A 42 -15.27 -12.67 6.17
N PRO A 43 -14.51 -13.63 6.70
CA PRO A 43 -13.06 -13.72 6.47
C PRO A 43 -12.67 -13.90 5.00
N GLU A 44 -13.56 -14.43 4.17
CA GLU A 44 -13.33 -14.66 2.75
C GLU A 44 -13.58 -13.40 1.89
N LYS A 45 -14.21 -12.36 2.45
CA LYS A 45 -14.58 -11.13 1.75
C LYS A 45 -13.82 -9.93 2.34
N GLN A 46 -12.53 -9.82 2.01
CA GLN A 46 -11.66 -8.75 2.50
C GLN A 46 -11.22 -7.82 1.37
N GLY A 47 -11.27 -6.51 1.62
CA GLY A 47 -10.61 -5.48 0.83
C GLY A 47 -9.65 -4.70 1.71
N ILE A 48 -8.63 -4.07 1.11
CA ILE A 48 -7.66 -3.25 1.84
C ILE A 48 -7.39 -1.95 1.10
N PHE A 49 -7.25 -0.86 1.86
CA PHE A 49 -6.85 0.43 1.32
C PHE A 49 -6.11 1.25 2.37
N GLY A 50 -5.47 2.32 1.93
CA GLY A 50 -4.78 3.22 2.84
C GLY A 50 -4.29 4.48 2.16
N HIS A 51 -3.71 5.36 2.98
CA HIS A 51 -3.19 6.66 2.56
C HIS A 51 -1.67 6.74 2.75
N SER A 52 -0.92 7.26 1.78
CA SER A 52 0.53 7.51 1.91
C SER A 52 1.32 6.24 2.25
N MET A 53 2.02 6.20 3.38
CA MET A 53 2.61 4.96 3.92
C MET A 53 1.58 3.84 4.10
N GLY A 54 0.34 4.15 4.47
CA GLY A 54 -0.77 3.20 4.49
C GLY A 54 -1.20 2.73 3.11
N GLY A 55 -1.12 3.58 2.10
CA GLY A 55 -1.38 3.22 0.71
C GLY A 55 -0.32 2.25 0.20
N HIS A 56 0.96 2.51 0.54
CA HIS A 56 2.05 1.56 0.37
C HIS A 56 1.73 0.20 1.00
N GLY A 57 1.38 0.19 2.29
CA GLY A 57 1.01 -1.01 3.04
C GLY A 57 -0.12 -1.79 2.38
N ALA A 58 -1.19 -1.11 1.96
CA ALA A 58 -2.33 -1.74 1.28
C ALA A 58 -1.91 -2.43 -0.03
N LEU A 59 -1.11 -1.75 -0.86
CA LEU A 59 -0.62 -2.30 -2.13
C LEU A 59 0.23 -3.55 -1.90
N ILE A 60 1.25 -3.49 -1.02
CA ILE A 60 2.12 -4.65 -0.77
C ILE A 60 1.36 -5.82 -0.11
N CYS A 61 0.40 -5.53 0.76
CA CYS A 61 -0.41 -6.57 1.39
C CYS A 61 -1.28 -7.28 0.36
N ALA A 62 -1.93 -6.53 -0.54
CA ALA A 62 -2.75 -7.10 -1.61
C ALA A 62 -1.91 -7.90 -2.62
N LEU A 63 -0.80 -7.34 -3.10
CA LEU A 63 0.04 -7.98 -4.12
C LEU A 63 0.69 -9.27 -3.61
N LYS A 64 1.13 -9.31 -2.34
CA LYS A 64 1.71 -10.52 -1.72
C LYS A 64 0.64 -11.56 -1.32
N ASN A 65 -0.62 -11.16 -1.18
CA ASN A 65 -1.70 -12.01 -0.68
C ASN A 65 -2.95 -11.92 -1.58
N GLY A 66 -2.77 -12.08 -2.89
CA GLY A 66 -3.85 -11.86 -3.87
C GLY A 66 -5.06 -12.80 -3.76
N SER A 67 -4.95 -13.91 -3.05
CA SER A 67 -6.12 -14.76 -2.73
C SER A 67 -6.94 -14.25 -1.53
N ARG A 68 -6.32 -13.45 -0.64
CA ARG A 68 -6.95 -12.94 0.59
C ARG A 68 -7.69 -11.63 0.35
N TYR A 69 -7.05 -10.68 -0.34
CA TYR A 69 -7.64 -9.38 -0.63
C TYR A 69 -8.31 -9.41 -2.01
N LEU A 70 -9.62 -9.24 -2.05
CA LEU A 70 -10.41 -9.25 -3.28
C LEU A 70 -10.44 -7.89 -3.97
N SER A 71 -10.14 -6.81 -3.24
CA SER A 71 -10.06 -5.45 -3.77
C SER A 71 -8.99 -4.66 -3.03
N VAL A 72 -8.31 -3.79 -3.77
CA VAL A 72 -7.31 -2.87 -3.22
C VAL A 72 -7.46 -1.49 -3.83
N SER A 73 -7.27 -0.46 -3.00
CA SER A 73 -7.16 0.91 -3.45
C SER A 73 -6.19 1.71 -2.58
N ALA A 74 -5.77 2.89 -3.02
CA ALA A 74 -4.91 3.77 -2.21
C ALA A 74 -5.09 5.26 -2.53
N PHE A 75 -4.89 6.09 -1.51
CA PHE A 75 -4.77 7.54 -1.65
C PHE A 75 -3.31 7.95 -1.52
N ALA A 76 -2.80 8.69 -2.49
CA ALA A 76 -1.43 9.22 -2.52
C ALA A 76 -0.36 8.21 -2.04
N PRO A 77 -0.32 6.96 -2.56
CA PRO A 77 0.56 5.92 -2.02
C PRO A 77 2.04 6.18 -2.28
N ILE A 78 2.88 5.78 -1.32
CA ILE A 78 4.33 5.56 -1.58
C ILE A 78 4.46 4.27 -2.41
N SER A 79 4.45 4.41 -3.72
CA SER A 79 4.26 3.29 -4.65
C SER A 79 5.57 2.61 -5.07
N ALA A 80 6.69 3.34 -4.97
CA ALA A 80 8.04 2.84 -5.29
C ALA A 80 9.05 3.20 -4.18
N PRO A 81 8.87 2.71 -2.93
CA PRO A 81 9.70 3.09 -1.78
C PRO A 81 11.21 2.85 -1.94
N MET A 82 11.65 1.90 -2.78
CA MET A 82 13.08 1.72 -3.07
C MET A 82 13.69 2.91 -3.81
N ARG A 83 12.86 3.71 -4.47
CA ARG A 83 13.26 4.83 -5.33
C ARG A 83 13.03 6.20 -4.67
N CYS A 84 12.39 6.26 -3.50
CA CYS A 84 12.16 7.52 -2.80
C CYS A 84 12.94 7.66 -1.49
N PRO A 85 13.27 8.90 -1.04
CA PRO A 85 14.05 9.12 0.17
C PRO A 85 13.46 8.50 1.43
N TRP A 86 12.13 8.56 1.61
CA TRP A 86 11.48 7.98 2.79
C TRP A 86 11.59 6.46 2.82
N GLY A 87 11.31 5.78 1.71
CA GLY A 87 11.39 4.33 1.65
C GLY A 87 12.83 3.83 1.78
N GLN A 88 13.81 4.48 1.14
CA GLN A 88 15.23 4.15 1.31
C GLN A 88 15.68 4.28 2.77
N LYS A 89 15.26 5.35 3.47
CA LYS A 89 15.56 5.54 4.88
C LYS A 89 14.91 4.44 5.74
N ALA A 90 13.63 4.15 5.52
CA ALA A 90 12.91 3.13 6.28
C ALA A 90 13.50 1.73 6.06
N PHE A 91 13.71 1.33 4.81
CA PHE A 91 14.22 0.00 4.48
C PHE A 91 15.66 -0.20 4.93
N ALA A 92 16.53 0.81 4.80
CA ALA A 92 17.90 0.71 5.32
C ALA A 92 17.92 0.44 6.84
N ASN A 93 16.98 1.02 7.59
CA ASN A 93 16.91 0.85 9.05
C ASN A 93 16.20 -0.44 9.45
N TYR A 94 15.12 -0.85 8.78
CA TYR A 94 14.32 -2.02 9.17
C TYR A 94 14.78 -3.33 8.52
N LEU A 95 15.29 -3.28 7.30
CA LEU A 95 15.62 -4.45 6.48
C LEU A 95 17.13 -4.60 6.22
N GLY A 96 17.92 -3.57 6.52
CA GLY A 96 19.36 -3.51 6.25
C GLY A 96 19.68 -2.98 4.85
N SER A 97 20.94 -3.10 4.43
CA SER A 97 21.45 -2.47 3.20
C SER A 97 21.24 -3.29 1.91
N ASP A 98 20.78 -4.54 2.03
CA ASP A 98 20.56 -5.40 0.86
C ASP A 98 19.26 -5.01 0.14
N LYS A 99 19.41 -4.42 -1.05
CA LYS A 99 18.29 -3.94 -1.85
C LYS A 99 17.47 -5.07 -2.48
N GLU A 100 18.03 -6.27 -2.62
CA GLU A 100 17.25 -7.41 -3.12
C GLU A 100 16.14 -7.78 -2.13
N ILE A 101 16.40 -7.65 -0.83
CA ILE A 101 15.38 -7.83 0.21
C ILE A 101 14.28 -6.78 0.09
N TRP A 102 14.63 -5.55 -0.29
CA TRP A 102 13.66 -4.45 -0.38
C TRP A 102 12.62 -4.67 -1.49
N ARG A 103 12.96 -5.41 -2.56
CA ARG A 103 12.04 -5.70 -3.67
C ARG A 103 10.75 -6.37 -3.19
N ALA A 104 10.85 -7.23 -2.18
CA ALA A 104 9.71 -7.91 -1.57
C ALA A 104 8.77 -6.97 -0.78
N TRP A 105 9.16 -5.70 -0.65
CA TRP A 105 8.46 -4.65 0.08
C TRP A 105 8.26 -3.40 -0.79
N ASP A 106 8.35 -3.49 -2.10
CA ASP A 106 8.10 -2.37 -3.02
C ASP A 106 6.96 -2.74 -3.97
N ALA A 107 5.89 -1.94 -3.99
CA ALA A 107 4.72 -2.28 -4.81
C ALA A 107 5.04 -2.27 -6.31
N SER A 108 5.92 -1.36 -6.77
CA SER A 108 6.35 -1.27 -8.17
C SER A 108 7.21 -2.45 -8.62
N GLU A 109 7.93 -3.09 -7.69
CA GLU A 109 8.68 -4.31 -7.98
C GLU A 109 7.78 -5.55 -7.84
N LEU A 110 6.94 -5.61 -6.80
CA LEU A 110 6.03 -6.73 -6.54
C LEU A 110 5.02 -6.95 -7.67
N VAL A 111 4.48 -5.88 -8.25
CA VAL A 111 3.44 -6.01 -9.30
C VAL A 111 3.94 -6.68 -10.57
N LEU A 112 5.26 -6.66 -10.83
CA LEU A 112 5.87 -7.33 -11.97
C LEU A 112 5.84 -8.86 -11.84
N GLU A 113 5.74 -9.38 -10.62
CA GLU A 113 5.76 -10.81 -10.32
C GLU A 113 4.41 -11.31 -9.79
N ALA A 114 3.61 -10.42 -9.20
CA ALA A 114 2.32 -10.75 -8.59
C ALA A 114 1.23 -11.05 -9.63
N GLN A 115 0.44 -12.09 -9.38
CA GLN A 115 -0.74 -12.44 -10.19
C GLN A 115 -2.04 -11.94 -9.54
N TYR A 116 -2.09 -10.65 -9.19
CA TYR A 116 -3.26 -10.09 -8.49
C TYR A 116 -4.49 -10.01 -9.40
N ASN A 117 -4.32 -9.62 -10.67
CA ASN A 117 -5.29 -9.71 -11.77
C ASN A 117 -6.67 -9.09 -11.49
N ARG A 118 -6.78 -8.17 -10.51
CA ARG A 118 -8.00 -7.43 -10.18
C ARG A 118 -7.74 -5.93 -10.21
N PRO A 119 -8.72 -5.08 -10.55
CA PRO A 119 -8.52 -3.65 -10.63
C PRO A 119 -7.96 -3.04 -9.33
N ILE A 120 -6.91 -2.23 -9.49
CA ILE A 120 -6.35 -1.37 -8.45
C ILE A 120 -6.84 0.06 -8.71
N LEU A 121 -7.35 0.74 -7.69
CA LEU A 121 -7.74 2.16 -7.77
C LEU A 121 -6.75 3.01 -6.97
N ILE A 122 -6.19 4.05 -7.59
CA ILE A 122 -5.32 5.02 -6.92
C ILE A 122 -5.80 6.43 -7.22
N ASP A 123 -5.91 7.24 -6.17
CA ASP A 123 -6.14 8.68 -6.28
C ASP A 123 -4.94 9.46 -5.73
N CYS A 124 -4.39 10.36 -6.54
CA CYS A 124 -3.28 11.23 -6.17
C CYS A 124 -3.63 12.69 -6.49
N GLY A 125 -3.49 13.58 -5.52
CA GLY A 125 -3.65 15.02 -5.75
C GLY A 125 -2.49 15.60 -6.55
N THR A 126 -2.76 16.48 -7.53
CA THR A 126 -1.70 17.13 -8.33
C THR A 126 -0.99 18.27 -7.59
N ALA A 127 -1.60 18.79 -6.51
CA ALA A 127 -1.01 19.81 -5.63
C ALA A 127 -0.41 19.19 -4.35
N ASP A 128 -0.26 17.86 -4.31
CA ASP A 128 0.41 17.16 -3.23
C ASP A 128 1.92 17.47 -3.23
N SER A 129 2.42 18.07 -2.15
CA SER A 129 3.83 18.41 -2.01
C SER A 129 4.74 17.17 -2.04
N PHE A 130 4.28 16.03 -1.52
CA PHE A 130 5.08 14.80 -1.49
C PHE A 130 5.13 14.10 -2.85
N LEU A 131 4.17 14.37 -3.74
CA LEU A 131 4.27 14.03 -5.15
C LEU A 131 5.42 14.80 -5.79
N ALA A 132 5.45 16.13 -5.61
CA ALA A 132 6.50 17.00 -6.14
C ALA A 132 7.90 16.67 -5.55
N ASP A 133 7.97 16.30 -4.28
CA ASP A 133 9.19 15.88 -3.59
C ASP A 133 9.67 14.47 -3.98
N GLY A 134 8.95 13.76 -4.87
CA GLY A 134 9.31 12.43 -5.34
C GLY A 134 9.19 11.33 -4.28
N GLN A 135 8.30 11.49 -3.30
CA GLN A 135 8.06 10.46 -2.27
C GLN A 135 7.08 9.38 -2.74
N LEU A 136 6.09 9.77 -3.55
CA LEU A 136 4.95 8.90 -3.88
C LEU A 136 5.19 8.02 -5.10
N LEU A 137 5.72 8.63 -6.17
CA LEU A 137 6.08 7.97 -7.43
C LEU A 137 4.97 7.08 -8.04
N PRO A 138 3.69 7.53 -8.11
CA PRO A 138 2.60 6.74 -8.69
C PRO A 138 2.82 6.39 -10.17
N GLU A 139 3.55 7.23 -10.91
CA GLU A 139 3.92 6.99 -12.31
C GLU A 139 4.82 5.76 -12.47
N VAL A 140 5.76 5.55 -11.55
CA VAL A 140 6.63 4.36 -11.56
C VAL A 140 5.81 3.08 -11.39
N PHE A 141 4.83 3.11 -10.49
CA PHE A 141 3.93 1.98 -10.29
C PHE A 141 2.98 1.77 -11.48
N ALA A 142 2.50 2.85 -12.11
CA ALA A 142 1.68 2.75 -13.31
C ALA A 142 2.42 2.08 -14.47
N GLU A 143 3.68 2.46 -14.72
CA GLU A 143 4.52 1.79 -15.72
C GLU A 143 4.76 0.31 -15.40
N ALA A 144 4.93 -0.03 -14.12
CA ALA A 144 5.10 -1.42 -13.70
C ALA A 144 3.81 -2.25 -13.89
N CYS A 145 2.65 -1.67 -13.56
CA CYS A 145 1.35 -2.29 -13.83
C CYS A 145 1.13 -2.53 -15.32
N GLU A 146 1.47 -1.57 -16.18
CA GLU A 146 1.38 -1.71 -17.64
C GLU A 146 2.25 -2.87 -18.15
N LYS A 147 3.51 -2.95 -17.69
CA LYS A 147 4.44 -4.05 -18.04
C LYS A 147 3.93 -5.41 -17.58
N ALA A 148 3.31 -5.48 -16.41
CA ALA A 148 2.75 -6.70 -15.84
C ALA A 148 1.38 -7.09 -16.43
N GLY A 149 0.72 -6.18 -17.15
CA GLY A 149 -0.68 -6.34 -17.56
C GLY A 149 -1.67 -6.27 -16.38
N GLN A 150 -1.27 -5.68 -15.26
CA GLN A 150 -2.09 -5.52 -14.06
C GLN A 150 -3.06 -4.34 -14.24
N PRO A 151 -4.39 -4.55 -14.16
CA PRO A 151 -5.35 -3.46 -14.29
C PRO A 151 -5.19 -2.40 -13.19
N LEU A 152 -4.95 -1.15 -13.60
CA LEU A 152 -4.81 0.01 -12.74
C LEU A 152 -5.69 1.15 -13.25
N THR A 153 -6.43 1.77 -12.34
CA THR A 153 -7.07 3.07 -12.53
C THR A 153 -6.35 4.08 -11.63
N LEU A 154 -5.44 4.86 -12.22
CA LEU A 154 -4.76 5.96 -11.56
C LEU A 154 -5.45 7.27 -11.92
N ARG A 155 -5.98 7.98 -10.91
CA ARG A 155 -6.66 9.27 -11.07
C ARG A 155 -5.78 10.37 -10.47
N MET A 156 -5.38 11.32 -11.31
CA MET A 156 -4.66 12.52 -10.89
C MET A 156 -5.68 13.64 -10.66
N GLN A 157 -5.89 14.01 -9.40
CA GLN A 157 -6.94 14.93 -8.97
C GLN A 157 -6.42 16.37 -8.91
N GLU A 158 -6.89 17.21 -9.82
CA GLU A 158 -6.37 18.57 -10.00
C GLU A 158 -6.61 19.45 -8.76
N GLY A 159 -5.54 20.06 -8.24
CA GLY A 159 -5.60 21.02 -7.13
C GLY A 159 -5.74 20.39 -5.73
N TYR A 160 -5.86 19.07 -5.65
CA TYR A 160 -5.93 18.34 -4.39
C TYR A 160 -4.54 18.08 -3.80
N ASP A 161 -4.48 18.05 -2.47
CA ASP A 161 -3.26 17.91 -1.67
C ASP A 161 -3.16 16.54 -0.96
N HIS A 162 -2.21 16.41 -0.02
CA HIS A 162 -2.00 15.18 0.77
C HIS A 162 -2.94 15.04 2.00
N SER A 163 -3.86 15.97 2.18
CA SER A 163 -4.63 16.07 3.41
C SER A 163 -5.86 15.16 3.42
N TYR A 164 -6.46 15.01 4.59
CA TYR A 164 -7.74 14.32 4.72
C TYR A 164 -8.90 15.03 4.01
N TYR A 165 -8.78 16.31 3.63
CA TYR A 165 -9.79 16.96 2.76
C TYR A 165 -9.84 16.27 1.40
N SER A 166 -8.66 16.01 0.81
CA SER A 166 -8.54 15.29 -0.46
C SER A 166 -9.06 13.85 -0.34
N ILE A 167 -8.71 13.15 0.74
CA ILE A 167 -9.22 11.79 1.00
C ILE A 167 -10.75 11.80 1.12
N ALA A 168 -11.31 12.73 1.90
CA ALA A 168 -12.74 12.81 2.13
C ALA A 168 -13.54 13.05 0.84
N SER A 169 -13.01 13.87 -0.07
CA SER A 169 -13.65 14.18 -1.36
C SER A 169 -13.85 12.95 -2.26
N PHE A 170 -12.98 11.94 -2.14
CA PHE A 170 -13.00 10.75 -3.01
C PHE A 170 -13.24 9.43 -2.25
N MET A 171 -13.48 9.50 -0.93
CA MET A 171 -13.71 8.33 -0.08
C MET A 171 -14.88 7.47 -0.58
N GLU A 172 -15.97 8.11 -1.02
CA GLU A 172 -17.15 7.39 -1.51
C GLU A 172 -16.82 6.48 -2.70
N ASP A 173 -16.00 6.96 -3.64
CA ASP A 173 -15.58 6.19 -4.81
C ASP A 173 -14.79 4.94 -4.41
N HIS A 174 -13.89 5.08 -3.44
CA HIS A 174 -13.12 3.94 -2.93
C HIS A 174 -14.03 2.93 -2.23
N ILE A 175 -14.98 3.37 -1.42
CA ILE A 175 -15.97 2.47 -0.79
C ILE A 175 -16.80 1.75 -1.86
N ARG A 176 -17.23 2.45 -2.92
CA ARG A 176 -17.97 1.84 -4.04
C ARG A 176 -17.11 0.82 -4.80
N HIS A 177 -15.84 1.12 -5.05
CA HIS A 177 -14.87 0.20 -5.66
C HIS A 177 -14.74 -1.09 -4.86
N HIS A 178 -14.57 -1.00 -3.55
CA HIS A 178 -14.51 -2.17 -2.68
C HIS A 178 -15.85 -2.92 -2.62
N ALA A 179 -16.96 -2.21 -2.45
CA ALA A 179 -18.30 -2.80 -2.37
C ALA A 179 -18.70 -3.56 -3.64
N ALA A 180 -18.29 -3.08 -4.82
CA ALA A 180 -18.56 -3.76 -6.10
C ALA A 180 -18.02 -5.20 -6.15
N VAL A 181 -16.96 -5.50 -5.39
CA VAL A 181 -16.36 -6.84 -5.31
C VAL A 181 -16.82 -7.60 -4.07
N LEU A 182 -16.98 -6.90 -2.94
CA LEU A 182 -17.25 -7.54 -1.64
C LEU A 182 -18.74 -7.77 -1.37
N CYS A 183 -19.61 -6.89 -1.86
CA CYS A 183 -21.05 -6.97 -1.65
C CYS A 183 -21.79 -7.67 -2.80
N GLY A 184 -21.06 -7.99 -3.88
CA GLY A 184 -21.53 -8.88 -4.95
C GLY A 184 -21.77 -10.31 -4.47
#